data_AF-A0A1F6VPZ2-F1
#
_entry.id   AF-A0A1F6VPZ2-F1
#
_cell.length_a   1.000
_cell.length_b   1.000
_cell.length_c   1.000
_cell.angle_alpha   90.00
_cell.angle_beta   90.00
_cell.angle_gamma   90.00
#
_symmetry.space_group_name_H-M   'P 1'
#
loop_
_entity.id
_entity.type
_entity.pdbx_description
1 polymer ?
#
loop_
_entity_poly.entity_id
_entity_poly.type
_entity_poly.pdbx_seq_one_letter_code
_entity_poly.pdbx_strand_id
1 'polypeptide(L)'
;MKIIIGALAVVVAALLWSLDGIFLRPQLASISPTLVVFLEHSFGFIILLPFLFIYKSEIKNITKKQWGTIFWVALFGGALGTTFFTKALFLTGFVDVSVVILLQKFQPIFAILLSAIILKERFPAKFYIYAICALIGGYFVTFKDPSSINLGNATTMMAIFSLLAAFSWGSSTTFGKYSLKNINYGLLSALRFGFTIIIMLIPAIKYFSTLPSIESDVWRTLIIIVFTSGAVAMYLYYYGLKKIPASLATLCELAWPFSAVIFDYFFNHNILSATQIIGAVVLVIAVTLATRLNKTKIINGIVLAGNNNGERTGARTANLDISLAKNLPKGLYSCKVDLDGVFYRGLLYYGINSLTEKDCLEIHILEFNGDIYGKEITAITERYLRFPKKFKSVEKLSEQIKKDLSQSFNE
;
A
#
# COMPACT_ATOMS: atom_id res chain seq x y z
N MET A 1 6.96 0.34 16.04
CA MET A 1 6.24 -0.96 16.03
C MET A 1 5.07 -1.00 15.04
N LYS A 2 4.20 0.03 15.00
CA LYS A 2 2.99 0.07 14.13
C LYS A 2 3.22 -0.22 12.64
N ILE A 3 4.27 0.34 12.02
CA ILE A 3 4.57 0.13 10.59
C ILE A 3 4.96 -1.33 10.30
N ILE A 4 5.80 -1.94 11.13
CA ILE A 4 6.24 -3.33 10.94
C ILE A 4 5.06 -4.28 11.10
N ILE A 5 4.24 -4.09 12.13
CA ILE A 5 3.01 -4.88 12.33
C ILE A 5 2.06 -4.71 11.13
N GLY A 6 1.92 -3.49 10.62
CA GLY A 6 1.09 -3.22 9.45
C GLY A 6 1.61 -3.93 8.19
N ALA A 7 2.91 -3.87 7.93
CA ALA A 7 3.55 -4.55 6.82
C ALA A 7 3.41 -6.08 6.92
N LEU A 8 3.66 -6.66 8.10
CA LEU A 8 3.49 -8.10 8.34
C LEU A 8 2.05 -8.56 8.12
N ALA A 9 1.05 -7.78 8.55
CA ALA A 9 -0.35 -8.12 8.30
C ALA A 9 -0.69 -8.15 6.80
N VAL A 10 -0.14 -7.22 6.00
CA VAL A 10 -0.29 -7.25 4.53
C VAL A 10 0.44 -8.43 3.92
N VAL A 11 1.65 -8.76 4.39
CA VAL A 11 2.39 -9.95 3.95
C VAL A 11 1.57 -11.22 4.22
N VAL A 12 1.02 -11.38 5.42
CA VAL A 12 0.18 -12.54 5.76
C VAL A 12 -1.07 -12.61 4.87
N ALA A 13 -1.75 -11.48 4.62
CA ALA A 13 -2.87 -11.45 3.68
C ALA A 13 -2.45 -11.89 2.27
N ALA A 14 -1.30 -11.42 1.79
CA ALA A 14 -0.75 -11.81 0.50
C ALA A 14 -0.41 -13.31 0.44
N LEU A 15 0.16 -13.89 1.51
CA LEU A 15 0.42 -15.33 1.60
C LEU A 15 -0.86 -16.17 1.66
N LEU A 16 -2.00 -15.61 2.07
CA LEU A 16 -3.31 -16.27 1.98
C LEU A 16 -3.86 -16.21 0.55
N TRP A 17 -3.70 -15.09 -0.16
CA TRP A 17 -4.15 -14.95 -1.55
C TRP A 17 -3.43 -15.89 -2.53
N SER A 18 -2.25 -16.40 -2.21
CA SER A 18 -1.55 -17.40 -3.05
C SER A 18 -2.18 -18.77 -3.03
N LEU A 19 -2.84 -19.12 -1.92
CA LEU A 19 -3.60 -20.37 -1.85
C LEU A 19 -4.72 -20.38 -2.89
N ASP A 20 -5.34 -19.22 -3.08
CA ASP A 20 -6.49 -19.05 -3.95
C ASP A 20 -6.16 -19.30 -5.42
N GLY A 21 -5.33 -18.44 -6.01
CA GLY A 21 -5.08 -18.48 -7.46
C GLY A 21 -4.45 -19.79 -7.95
N ILE A 22 -3.71 -20.49 -7.09
CA ILE A 22 -2.96 -21.70 -7.45
C ILE A 22 -3.73 -22.98 -7.12
N PHE A 23 -4.41 -23.06 -5.96
CA PHE A 23 -4.97 -24.31 -5.47
C PHE A 23 -6.50 -24.31 -5.37
N LEU A 24 -7.11 -23.19 -4.94
CA LEU A 24 -8.56 -23.16 -4.68
C LEU A 24 -9.35 -22.76 -5.92
N ARG A 25 -8.93 -21.70 -6.62
CA ARG A 25 -9.64 -21.18 -7.79
C ARG A 25 -9.76 -22.17 -8.95
N PRO A 26 -8.78 -23.04 -9.26
CA PRO A 26 -8.94 -24.09 -10.26
C PRO A 26 -10.11 -25.06 -9.96
N GLN A 27 -10.40 -25.31 -8.68
CA GLN A 27 -11.53 -26.17 -8.26
C GLN A 27 -12.89 -25.52 -8.51
N LEU A 28 -12.93 -24.24 -8.90
CA LEU A 28 -14.15 -23.51 -9.24
C LEU A 28 -14.38 -23.39 -10.75
N ALA A 29 -13.55 -24.06 -11.58
CA ALA A 29 -13.60 -23.92 -13.04
C ALA A 29 -14.94 -24.35 -13.67
N SER A 30 -15.72 -25.19 -12.97
CA SER A 30 -17.04 -25.67 -13.42
C SER A 30 -18.16 -24.63 -13.31
N ILE A 31 -17.93 -23.50 -12.62
CA ILE A 31 -18.93 -22.43 -12.43
C ILE A 31 -18.44 -21.11 -13.01
N SER A 32 -19.36 -20.23 -13.41
CA SER A 32 -18.96 -18.98 -14.08
C SER A 32 -18.16 -18.06 -13.13
N PRO A 33 -17.13 -17.34 -13.63
CA PRO A 33 -16.38 -16.38 -12.82
C PRO A 33 -17.27 -15.34 -12.13
N THR A 34 -18.35 -14.93 -12.79
CA THR A 34 -19.31 -13.98 -12.23
C THR A 34 -20.05 -14.57 -11.03
N LEU A 35 -20.46 -15.84 -11.10
CA LEU A 35 -21.11 -16.52 -9.99
C LEU A 35 -20.13 -16.79 -8.85
N VAL A 36 -18.89 -17.19 -9.15
CA VAL A 36 -17.81 -17.33 -8.14
C VAL A 36 -17.67 -16.07 -7.31
N VAL A 37 -17.45 -14.93 -7.97
CA VAL A 37 -17.24 -13.65 -7.28
C VAL A 37 -18.45 -13.26 -6.45
N PHE A 38 -19.66 -13.46 -6.96
CA PHE A 38 -20.90 -13.20 -6.22
C PHE A 38 -21.00 -14.07 -4.95
N LEU A 39 -20.81 -15.38 -5.06
CA LEU A 39 -20.93 -16.32 -3.92
C LEU A 39 -19.85 -16.09 -2.88
N GLU A 40 -18.59 -15.92 -3.31
CA GLU A 40 -17.44 -15.65 -2.43
C GLU A 40 -17.67 -14.39 -1.59
N HIS A 41 -18.12 -13.30 -2.23
CA HIS A 41 -18.41 -12.06 -1.50
C HIS A 41 -19.67 -12.16 -0.66
N SER A 42 -20.67 -12.94 -1.07
CA SER A 42 -21.87 -13.20 -0.26
C SER A 42 -21.54 -13.89 1.05
N PHE A 43 -20.77 -14.99 0.99
CA PHE A 43 -20.33 -15.69 2.18
C PHE A 43 -19.35 -14.88 3.02
N GLY A 44 -18.41 -14.18 2.39
CA GLY A 44 -17.51 -13.29 3.11
C GLY A 44 -18.23 -12.14 3.81
N PHE A 45 -19.31 -11.60 3.23
CA PHE A 45 -20.12 -10.58 3.87
C PHE A 45 -20.83 -11.10 5.11
N ILE A 46 -21.33 -12.35 5.10
CA ILE A 46 -21.94 -12.96 6.29
C ILE A 46 -20.95 -12.97 7.46
N ILE A 47 -19.69 -13.34 7.21
CA ILE A 47 -18.63 -13.36 8.22
C ILE A 47 -18.29 -11.94 8.73
N LEU A 48 -18.30 -10.95 7.84
CA LEU A 48 -17.95 -9.57 8.16
C LEU A 48 -19.13 -8.72 8.67
N LEU A 49 -20.35 -9.21 8.53
CA LEU A 49 -21.60 -8.53 8.90
C LEU A 49 -21.60 -7.97 10.33
N PRO A 50 -21.08 -8.67 11.36
CA PRO A 50 -21.02 -8.13 12.72
C PRO A 50 -20.35 -6.76 12.81
N PHE A 51 -19.36 -6.47 11.95
CA PHE A 51 -18.66 -5.18 11.96
C PHE A 51 -19.54 -3.99 11.56
N LEU A 52 -20.62 -4.19 10.79
CA LEU A 52 -21.59 -3.13 10.50
C LEU A 52 -22.33 -2.69 11.77
N PHE A 53 -22.61 -3.64 12.67
CA PHE A 53 -23.31 -3.39 13.92
C PHE A 53 -22.37 -2.84 14.99
N ILE A 54 -21.18 -3.45 15.15
CA ILE A 54 -20.16 -3.02 16.12
C ILE A 54 -19.75 -1.57 15.87
N TYR A 55 -19.55 -1.18 14.61
CA TYR A 55 -19.08 0.16 14.24
C TYR A 55 -20.18 1.03 13.62
N LYS A 56 -21.46 0.79 13.96
CA LYS A 56 -22.61 1.53 13.44
C LYS A 56 -22.51 3.05 13.67
N SER A 57 -21.88 3.48 14.76
CA SER A 57 -21.65 4.90 15.05
C SER A 57 -20.71 5.56 14.03
N GLU A 58 -19.68 4.84 13.56
CA GLU A 58 -18.74 5.35 12.55
C GLU A 58 -19.43 5.53 11.19
N ILE A 59 -20.41 4.69 10.84
CA ILE A 59 -21.16 4.78 9.58
C ILE A 59 -21.82 6.15 9.41
N LYS A 60 -22.34 6.72 10.51
CA LYS A 60 -22.99 8.04 10.50
C LYS A 60 -22.01 9.19 10.19
N ASN A 61 -20.72 8.98 10.46
CA ASN A 61 -19.67 9.98 10.27
C ASN A 61 -18.95 9.83 8.91
N ILE A 62 -19.35 8.87 8.07
CA ILE A 62 -18.76 8.68 6.74
C ILE A 62 -19.20 9.84 5.85
N THR A 63 -18.21 10.61 5.38
CA THR A 63 -18.43 11.73 4.46
C THR A 63 -18.89 11.25 3.08
N LYS A 64 -19.55 12.11 2.29
CA LYS A 64 -19.93 11.81 0.89
C LYS A 64 -18.73 11.34 0.06
N LYS A 65 -17.57 11.99 0.24
CA LYS A 65 -16.33 11.60 -0.45
C LYS A 65 -15.87 10.20 -0.03
N GLN A 66 -15.93 9.87 1.26
CA GLN A 66 -15.61 8.52 1.73
C GLN A 66 -16.58 7.47 1.18
N TRP A 67 -17.89 7.72 1.14
CA TRP A 67 -18.84 6.82 0.48
C TRP A 67 -18.47 6.55 -0.99
N GLY A 68 -18.09 7.59 -1.73
CA GLY A 68 -17.57 7.44 -3.10
C GLY A 68 -16.32 6.54 -3.15
N THR A 69 -15.37 6.72 -2.23
CA THR A 69 -14.17 5.86 -2.17
C THR A 69 -14.47 4.42 -1.75
N ILE A 70 -15.44 4.19 -0.87
CA ILE A 70 -15.87 2.85 -0.43
C ILE A 70 -16.56 2.13 -1.59
N PHE A 71 -17.42 2.82 -2.35
CA PHE A 71 -18.00 2.27 -3.56
C PHE A 71 -16.92 1.95 -4.60
N TRP A 72 -15.94 2.83 -4.80
CA TRP A 72 -14.79 2.55 -5.68
C TRP A 72 -14.05 1.28 -5.26
N VAL A 73 -13.81 1.13 -3.95
CA VAL A 73 -13.16 -0.06 -3.38
C VAL A 73 -13.97 -1.33 -3.63
N ALA A 74 -15.30 -1.28 -3.51
CA ALA A 74 -16.18 -2.40 -3.82
C ALA A 74 -16.21 -2.73 -5.32
N LEU A 75 -16.26 -1.70 -6.17
CA LEU A 75 -16.31 -1.85 -7.63
C LEU A 75 -14.98 -2.39 -8.18
N PHE A 76 -13.87 -1.71 -7.94
CA PHE A 76 -12.57 -2.12 -8.48
C PHE A 76 -11.91 -3.20 -7.64
N GLY A 77 -12.00 -3.10 -6.31
CA GLY A 77 -11.38 -4.08 -5.42
C GLY A 77 -12.10 -5.43 -5.38
N GLY A 78 -13.43 -5.41 -5.27
CA GLY A 78 -14.24 -6.62 -5.08
C GLY A 78 -14.82 -7.16 -6.38
N ALA A 79 -15.53 -6.33 -7.15
CA ALA A 79 -16.25 -6.79 -8.34
C ALA A 79 -15.33 -6.97 -9.56
N LEU A 80 -14.83 -5.86 -10.11
CA LEU A 80 -14.07 -5.85 -11.37
C LEU A 80 -12.71 -6.52 -11.23
N GLY A 81 -11.91 -6.17 -10.21
CA GLY A 81 -10.58 -6.76 -10.02
C GLY A 81 -10.62 -8.29 -9.92
N THR A 82 -11.48 -8.81 -9.05
CA THR A 82 -11.66 -10.27 -8.87
C THR A 82 -12.24 -10.93 -10.12
N THR A 83 -13.18 -10.28 -10.82
CA THR A 83 -13.74 -10.80 -12.08
C THR A 83 -12.69 -10.86 -13.17
N PHE A 84 -11.89 -9.80 -13.36
CA PHE A 84 -10.84 -9.75 -14.36
C PHE A 84 -9.76 -10.78 -14.08
N PHE A 85 -9.31 -10.90 -12.82
CA PHE A 85 -8.35 -11.93 -12.43
C PHE A 85 -8.89 -13.34 -12.68
N THR A 86 -10.11 -13.64 -12.24
CA THR A 86 -10.72 -14.96 -12.42
C THR A 86 -10.91 -15.29 -13.90
N LYS A 87 -11.37 -14.32 -14.71
CA LYS A 87 -11.47 -14.49 -16.16
C LYS A 87 -10.12 -14.73 -16.81
N ALA A 88 -9.07 -13.99 -16.42
CA ALA A 88 -7.73 -14.18 -16.95
C ALA A 88 -7.22 -15.60 -16.69
N LEU A 89 -7.40 -16.12 -15.47
CA LEU A 89 -7.05 -17.51 -15.13
C LEU A 89 -7.85 -18.54 -15.91
N PHE A 90 -9.15 -18.34 -16.04
CA PHE A 90 -10.01 -19.29 -16.77
C PHE A 90 -9.64 -19.35 -18.26
N LEU A 91 -9.26 -18.22 -18.85
CA LEU A 91 -8.79 -18.15 -20.24
C LEU A 91 -7.48 -18.89 -20.49
N THR A 92 -6.65 -19.16 -19.46
CA THR A 92 -5.44 -19.98 -19.61
C THR A 92 -5.71 -21.48 -19.50
N GLY A 93 -6.94 -21.88 -19.16
CA GLY A 93 -7.22 -23.26 -18.75
C GLY A 93 -6.37 -23.70 -17.55
N PHE A 94 -5.84 -22.74 -16.77
CA PHE A 94 -4.90 -22.94 -15.68
C PHE A 94 -3.53 -23.55 -16.07
N VAL A 95 -3.13 -23.49 -17.34
CA VAL A 95 -1.81 -23.96 -17.80
C VAL A 95 -0.75 -22.86 -17.62
N ASP A 96 -0.99 -21.67 -18.18
CA ASP A 96 -0.03 -20.54 -18.15
C ASP A 96 -0.35 -19.49 -17.07
N VAL A 97 -0.70 -19.95 -15.87
CA VAL A 97 -1.10 -19.09 -14.73
C VAL A 97 0.00 -18.07 -14.40
N SER A 98 1.27 -18.43 -14.53
CA SER A 98 2.43 -17.57 -14.23
C SER A 98 2.45 -16.25 -14.98
N VAL A 99 1.90 -16.18 -16.21
CA VAL A 99 1.82 -14.93 -16.99
C VAL A 99 0.77 -13.97 -16.39
N VAL A 100 -0.40 -14.50 -16.02
CA VAL A 100 -1.46 -13.75 -15.33
C VAL A 100 -0.95 -13.20 -13.99
N ILE A 101 -0.25 -14.06 -13.23
CA ILE A 101 0.42 -13.74 -11.97
C ILE A 101 1.46 -12.63 -12.17
N LEU A 102 2.31 -12.73 -13.20
CA LEU A 102 3.33 -11.72 -13.50
C LEU A 102 2.71 -10.35 -13.79
N LEU A 103 1.71 -10.30 -14.67
CA LEU A 103 1.09 -9.03 -15.08
C LEU A 103 0.40 -8.32 -13.91
N GLN A 104 -0.04 -9.06 -12.90
CA GLN A 104 -0.56 -8.46 -11.67
C GLN A 104 0.50 -7.80 -10.80
N LYS A 105 1.78 -8.15 -10.95
CA LYS A 105 2.86 -7.50 -10.20
C LYS A 105 3.07 -6.04 -10.59
N PHE A 106 2.42 -5.56 -11.65
CA PHE A 106 2.38 -4.14 -11.98
C PHE A 106 1.44 -3.33 -11.07
N GLN A 107 0.65 -3.98 -10.20
CA GLN A 107 -0.23 -3.32 -9.22
C GLN A 107 0.46 -2.18 -8.42
N PRO A 108 1.69 -2.35 -7.88
CA PRO A 108 2.35 -1.30 -7.12
C PRO A 108 2.58 -0.02 -7.92
N ILE A 109 2.78 -0.11 -9.25
CA ILE A 109 2.94 1.07 -10.10
C ILE A 109 1.68 1.91 -10.07
N PHE A 110 0.51 1.29 -10.28
CA PHE A 110 -0.78 1.98 -10.22
C PHE A 110 -1.00 2.58 -8.84
N ALA A 111 -0.77 1.82 -7.76
CA ALA A 111 -0.96 2.30 -6.40
C ALA A 111 -0.03 3.48 -6.04
N ILE A 112 1.25 3.43 -6.44
CA ILE A 112 2.21 4.51 -6.19
C ILE A 112 1.81 5.79 -6.93
N LEU A 113 1.36 5.68 -8.18
CA LEU A 113 0.94 6.84 -8.97
C LEU A 113 -0.36 7.46 -8.42
N LEU A 114 -1.37 6.62 -8.14
CA LEU A 114 -2.66 7.06 -7.61
C LEU A 114 -2.52 7.62 -6.19
N SER A 115 -1.72 7.01 -5.31
CA SER A 115 -1.51 7.49 -3.94
C SER A 115 -0.77 8.83 -3.91
N ALA A 116 0.15 9.07 -4.85
CA ALA A 116 0.83 10.37 -4.98
C ALA A 116 -0.16 11.50 -5.30
N ILE A 117 -1.23 11.22 -6.04
CA ILE A 117 -2.26 12.20 -6.44
C ILE A 117 -3.35 12.32 -5.36
N ILE A 118 -3.93 11.19 -4.96
CA ILE A 118 -5.14 11.14 -4.11
C ILE A 118 -4.79 11.32 -2.62
N LEU A 119 -3.73 10.65 -2.17
CA LEU A 119 -3.29 10.65 -0.76
C LEU A 119 -2.13 11.61 -0.51
N LYS A 120 -1.55 12.18 -1.57
CA LYS A 120 -0.34 13.01 -1.51
C LYS A 120 0.84 12.27 -0.86
N GLU A 121 0.89 10.94 -1.00
CA GLU A 121 2.02 10.12 -0.55
C GLU A 121 3.27 10.51 -1.33
N ARG A 122 4.35 10.83 -0.62
CA ARG A 122 5.66 11.09 -1.22
C ARG A 122 6.73 10.37 -0.43
N PHE A 123 7.77 9.92 -1.15
CA PHE A 123 8.87 9.19 -0.55
C PHE A 123 10.23 9.71 -1.01
N PRO A 124 11.30 9.44 -0.25
CA PRO A 124 12.67 9.66 -0.70
C PRO A 124 13.00 8.84 -1.95
N ALA A 125 13.99 9.27 -2.74
CA ALA A 125 14.40 8.61 -3.99
C ALA A 125 14.71 7.10 -3.80
N LYS A 126 15.34 6.77 -2.67
CA LYS A 126 15.68 5.39 -2.28
C LYS A 126 14.44 4.47 -2.25
N PHE A 127 13.26 4.98 -1.88
CA PHE A 127 12.03 4.19 -1.89
C PHE A 127 11.69 3.68 -3.29
N TYR A 128 11.80 4.53 -4.32
CA TYR A 128 11.48 4.14 -5.69
C TYR A 128 12.50 3.14 -6.25
N ILE A 129 13.78 3.28 -5.87
CA ILE A 129 14.82 2.28 -6.19
C ILE A 129 14.44 0.93 -5.58
N TYR A 130 14.05 0.90 -4.30
CA TYR A 130 13.61 -0.33 -3.64
C TYR A 130 12.32 -0.89 -4.24
N ALA A 131 11.38 -0.04 -4.66
CA ALA A 131 10.18 -0.50 -5.36
C ALA A 131 10.53 -1.20 -6.69
N ILE A 132 11.46 -0.64 -7.48
CA ILE A 132 11.94 -1.26 -8.72
C ILE A 132 12.64 -2.60 -8.42
N CYS A 133 13.54 -2.62 -7.42
CA CYS A 133 14.19 -3.86 -7.00
C CYS A 133 13.19 -4.92 -6.54
N ALA A 134 12.13 -4.54 -5.83
CA ALA A 134 11.08 -5.46 -5.40
C ALA A 134 10.30 -6.03 -6.59
N LEU A 135 9.98 -5.21 -7.61
CA LEU A 135 9.35 -5.69 -8.85
C LEU A 135 10.24 -6.66 -9.62
N ILE A 136 11.52 -6.36 -9.75
CA ILE A 136 12.52 -7.23 -10.40
C ILE A 136 12.68 -8.54 -9.61
N GLY A 137 12.84 -8.46 -8.28
CA GLY A 137 12.92 -9.64 -7.42
C GLY A 137 11.66 -10.49 -7.54
N GLY A 138 10.48 -9.86 -7.50
CA GLY A 138 9.20 -10.50 -7.75
C GLY A 138 9.21 -11.25 -9.09
N TYR A 139 9.61 -10.63 -10.19
CA TYR A 139 9.72 -11.30 -11.49
C TYR A 139 10.52 -12.61 -11.40
N PHE A 140 11.74 -12.56 -10.86
CA PHE A 140 12.60 -13.73 -10.74
C PHE A 140 12.05 -14.81 -9.80
N VAL A 141 11.27 -14.47 -8.78
CA VAL A 141 10.60 -15.48 -7.93
C VAL A 141 9.54 -16.26 -8.71
N THR A 142 8.84 -15.63 -9.65
CA THR A 142 7.77 -16.29 -10.41
C THR A 142 8.26 -17.24 -11.49
N PHE A 143 9.41 -16.97 -12.11
CA PHE A 143 9.90 -17.79 -13.22
C PHE A 143 11.10 -18.62 -12.82
N LYS A 144 10.95 -19.95 -12.90
CA LYS A 144 12.06 -20.90 -12.72
C LYS A 144 13.15 -20.67 -13.77
N ASP A 145 12.74 -20.49 -15.03
CA ASP A 145 13.57 -20.02 -16.14
C ASP A 145 13.09 -18.61 -16.58
N PRO A 146 13.82 -17.54 -16.23
CA PRO A 146 13.47 -16.18 -16.60
C PRO A 146 13.50 -15.91 -18.12
N SER A 147 14.11 -16.79 -18.91
CA SER A 147 14.21 -16.66 -20.37
C SER A 147 13.07 -17.38 -21.10
N SER A 148 12.36 -18.28 -20.42
CA SER A 148 11.29 -19.09 -21.02
C SER A 148 9.94 -18.37 -21.10
N ILE A 149 9.91 -17.04 -21.11
CA ILE A 149 8.65 -16.30 -21.22
C ILE A 149 8.12 -16.45 -22.64
N ASN A 150 7.19 -17.37 -22.80
CA ASN A 150 6.42 -17.49 -24.02
C ASN A 150 5.27 -16.48 -24.02
N LEU A 151 5.59 -15.21 -24.31
CA LEU A 151 4.59 -14.17 -24.56
C LEU A 151 3.79 -14.43 -25.85
N GLY A 152 4.27 -15.30 -26.74
CA GLY A 152 3.64 -15.58 -28.04
C GLY A 152 2.29 -16.30 -27.92
N ASN A 153 2.09 -17.10 -26.87
CA ASN A 153 0.85 -17.83 -26.61
C ASN A 153 -0.09 -17.14 -25.62
N ALA A 154 0.35 -16.06 -24.96
CA ALA A 154 -0.48 -15.32 -24.05
C ALA A 154 -1.58 -14.59 -24.84
N THR A 155 -2.81 -15.10 -24.80
CA THR A 155 -3.93 -14.46 -25.51
C THR A 155 -4.06 -13.00 -25.08
N THR A 156 -4.17 -12.08 -26.04
CA THR A 156 -4.26 -10.63 -25.78
C THR A 156 -5.32 -10.28 -24.73
N MET A 157 -6.43 -11.01 -24.74
CA MET A 157 -7.53 -10.83 -23.79
C MET A 157 -7.14 -11.17 -22.34
N MET A 158 -6.39 -12.26 -22.14
CA MET A 158 -5.89 -12.65 -20.82
C MET A 158 -4.90 -11.62 -20.27
N ALA A 159 -4.02 -11.09 -21.12
CA ALA A 159 -3.09 -10.03 -20.72
C ALA A 159 -3.83 -8.74 -20.33
N ILE A 160 -4.83 -8.33 -21.12
CA ILE A 160 -5.69 -7.17 -20.82
C ILE A 160 -6.40 -7.34 -19.48
N PHE A 161 -7.06 -8.48 -19.26
CA PHE A 161 -7.74 -8.73 -17.99
C PHE A 161 -6.78 -8.75 -16.79
N SER A 162 -5.58 -9.30 -16.96
CA SER A 162 -4.56 -9.31 -15.90
C SER A 162 -4.10 -7.91 -15.52
N LEU A 163 -3.86 -7.03 -16.51
CA LEU A 163 -3.49 -5.64 -16.27
C LEU A 163 -4.67 -4.81 -15.70
N LEU A 164 -5.90 -5.08 -16.15
CA LEU A 164 -7.09 -4.47 -15.57
C LEU A 164 -7.28 -4.88 -14.11
N ALA A 165 -7.01 -6.13 -13.74
CA ALA A 165 -6.99 -6.58 -12.36
C ALA A 165 -5.93 -5.83 -11.53
N ALA A 166 -4.70 -5.72 -12.05
CA ALA A 166 -3.61 -4.99 -11.42
C ALA A 166 -3.97 -3.51 -11.15
N PHE A 167 -4.55 -2.83 -12.14
CA PHE A 167 -5.07 -1.46 -11.98
C PHE A 167 -6.20 -1.40 -10.94
N SER A 168 -7.13 -2.34 -11.01
CA SER A 168 -8.31 -2.36 -10.14
C SER A 168 -7.92 -2.50 -8.67
N TRP A 169 -7.04 -3.43 -8.34
CA TRP A 169 -6.54 -3.60 -6.97
C TRP A 169 -5.59 -2.49 -6.53
N GLY A 170 -4.73 -1.98 -7.42
CA GLY A 170 -3.85 -0.85 -7.12
C GLY A 170 -4.63 0.44 -6.80
N SER A 171 -5.69 0.71 -7.58
CA SER A 171 -6.60 1.84 -7.30
C SER A 171 -7.40 1.60 -6.03
N SER A 172 -7.96 0.40 -5.83
CA SER A 172 -8.70 0.04 -4.61
C SER A 172 -7.86 0.16 -3.35
N THR A 173 -6.56 -0.16 -3.42
CA THR A 173 -5.62 0.06 -2.31
C THR A 173 -5.53 1.54 -1.94
N THR A 174 -5.38 2.41 -2.93
CA THR A 174 -5.29 3.86 -2.71
C THR A 174 -6.57 4.43 -2.11
N PHE A 175 -7.72 4.09 -2.69
CA PHE A 175 -9.01 4.57 -2.21
C PHE A 175 -9.40 3.94 -0.87
N GLY A 176 -9.05 2.68 -0.62
CA GLY A 176 -9.23 2.01 0.66
C GLY A 176 -8.42 2.69 1.77
N LYS A 177 -7.17 3.06 1.49
CA LYS A 177 -6.36 3.85 2.41
C LYS A 177 -6.99 5.20 2.74
N TYR A 178 -7.59 5.85 1.74
CA TYR A 178 -8.35 7.09 1.96
C TYR A 178 -9.56 6.85 2.88
N SER A 179 -10.34 5.78 2.65
CA SER A 179 -11.52 5.45 3.46
C SER A 179 -11.14 5.17 4.92
N LEU A 180 -9.99 4.53 5.16
CA LEU A 180 -9.52 4.11 6.49
C LEU A 180 -9.13 5.24 7.46
N LYS A 181 -9.14 6.51 7.05
CA LYS A 181 -8.79 7.66 7.90
C LYS A 181 -9.56 7.65 9.22
N ASN A 182 -10.90 7.59 9.13
CA ASN A 182 -11.81 7.65 10.29
C ASN A 182 -12.76 6.44 10.35
N ILE A 183 -12.42 5.36 9.64
CA ILE A 183 -13.25 4.15 9.55
C ILE A 183 -12.45 2.95 10.05
N ASN A 184 -13.07 2.08 10.81
CA ASN A 184 -12.50 0.80 11.23
C ASN A 184 -12.26 -0.11 10.02
N TYR A 185 -11.15 -0.86 10.05
CA TYR A 185 -10.78 -1.76 8.96
C TYR A 185 -11.76 -2.93 8.79
N GLY A 186 -12.38 -3.42 9.88
CA GLY A 186 -13.47 -4.41 9.82
C GLY A 186 -14.73 -3.83 9.19
N LEU A 187 -15.09 -2.59 9.53
CA LEU A 187 -16.21 -1.88 8.93
C LEU A 187 -15.99 -1.66 7.42
N LEU A 188 -14.81 -1.20 7.01
CA LEU A 188 -14.49 -1.06 5.58
C LEU A 188 -14.56 -2.41 4.84
N SER A 189 -14.07 -3.48 5.46
CA SER A 189 -14.16 -4.84 4.90
C SER A 189 -15.62 -5.24 4.66
N ALA A 190 -16.48 -5.06 5.67
CA ALA A 190 -17.90 -5.38 5.56
C ALA A 190 -18.61 -4.55 4.49
N LEU A 191 -18.39 -3.23 4.47
CA LEU A 191 -18.99 -2.34 3.47
C LEU A 191 -18.51 -2.66 2.05
N ARG A 192 -17.22 -2.98 1.85
CA ARG A 192 -16.68 -3.43 0.56
C ARG A 192 -17.45 -4.66 0.07
N PHE A 193 -17.51 -5.71 0.89
CA PHE A 193 -18.17 -6.96 0.51
C PHE A 193 -19.68 -6.76 0.25
N GLY A 194 -20.36 -5.99 1.11
CA GLY A 194 -21.78 -5.67 0.95
C GLY A 194 -22.08 -4.95 -0.37
N PHE A 195 -21.32 -3.92 -0.71
CA PHE A 195 -21.49 -3.24 -2.00
C PHE A 195 -21.07 -4.11 -3.18
N THR A 196 -20.05 -4.95 -3.05
CA THR A 196 -19.67 -5.88 -4.13
C THR A 196 -20.80 -6.84 -4.46
N ILE A 197 -21.54 -7.37 -3.46
CA ILE A 197 -22.72 -8.20 -3.70
C ILE A 197 -23.77 -7.44 -4.51
N ILE A 198 -24.07 -6.19 -4.12
CA ILE A 198 -25.05 -5.36 -4.82
C ILE A 198 -24.64 -5.15 -6.28
N ILE A 199 -23.36 -4.83 -6.53
CA ILE A 199 -22.82 -4.64 -7.88
C ILE A 199 -22.89 -5.94 -8.70
N MET A 200 -22.58 -7.07 -8.07
CA MET A 200 -22.49 -8.37 -8.75
C MET A 200 -23.83 -9.08 -8.90
N LEU A 201 -24.89 -8.62 -8.22
CA LEU A 201 -26.21 -9.26 -8.25
C LEU A 201 -26.75 -9.35 -9.67
N ILE A 202 -26.86 -8.22 -10.38
CA ILE A 202 -27.43 -8.20 -11.75
C ILE A 202 -26.64 -9.13 -12.71
N PRO A 203 -25.29 -9.04 -12.78
CA PRO A 203 -24.51 -9.99 -13.57
C PRO A 203 -24.67 -11.46 -13.17
N ALA A 204 -24.91 -11.75 -11.89
CA ALA A 204 -24.97 -13.10 -11.35
C ALA A 204 -26.33 -13.79 -11.52
N ILE A 205 -27.44 -13.04 -11.60
CA ILE A 205 -28.82 -13.58 -11.69
C ILE A 205 -28.95 -14.67 -12.77
N LYS A 206 -28.36 -14.46 -13.95
CA LYS A 206 -28.45 -15.42 -15.06
C LYS A 206 -27.82 -16.79 -14.78
N TYR A 207 -27.03 -16.91 -13.72
CA TYR A 207 -26.40 -18.16 -13.30
C TYR A 207 -27.07 -18.77 -12.06
N PHE A 208 -28.10 -18.15 -11.47
CA PHE A 208 -28.74 -18.71 -10.28
C PHE A 208 -29.48 -20.02 -10.55
N SER A 209 -29.94 -20.23 -11.79
CA SER A 209 -30.51 -21.50 -12.21
C SER A 209 -29.52 -22.67 -12.16
N THR A 210 -28.20 -22.41 -12.14
CA THR A 210 -27.17 -23.46 -12.05
C THR A 210 -26.82 -23.82 -10.61
N LEU A 211 -27.37 -23.13 -9.58
CA LEU A 211 -27.06 -23.41 -8.17
C LEU A 211 -27.38 -24.86 -7.74
N PRO A 212 -28.52 -25.47 -8.14
CA PRO A 212 -28.82 -26.85 -7.74
C PRO A 212 -27.87 -27.90 -8.32
N SER A 213 -27.17 -27.57 -9.42
CA SER A 213 -26.23 -28.48 -10.08
C SER A 213 -24.77 -28.29 -9.63
N ILE A 214 -24.50 -27.42 -8.64
CA ILE A 214 -23.14 -27.21 -8.14
C ILE A 214 -22.73 -28.38 -7.22
N GLU A 215 -21.60 -28.99 -7.54
CA GLU A 215 -21.02 -30.10 -6.77
C GLU A 215 -20.62 -29.67 -5.34
N SER A 216 -20.68 -30.62 -4.39
CA SER A 216 -20.35 -30.37 -2.97
C SER A 216 -18.93 -29.83 -2.77
N ASP A 217 -17.99 -30.28 -3.59
CA ASP A 217 -16.58 -29.87 -3.52
C ASP A 217 -16.36 -28.40 -3.88
N VAL A 218 -17.19 -27.84 -4.76
CA VAL A 218 -17.18 -26.40 -5.09
C VAL A 218 -17.62 -25.58 -3.88
N TRP A 219 -18.67 -26.01 -3.17
CA TRP A 219 -19.12 -25.37 -1.95
C TRP A 219 -18.07 -25.41 -0.84
N ARG A 220 -17.43 -26.57 -0.63
CA ARG A 220 -16.31 -26.71 0.32
C ARG A 220 -15.18 -25.74 -0.02
N THR A 221 -14.81 -25.64 -1.29
CA THR A 221 -13.77 -24.73 -1.77
C THR A 221 -14.12 -23.27 -1.52
N LEU A 222 -15.35 -22.85 -1.80
CA LEU A 222 -15.82 -21.48 -1.54
C LEU A 222 -15.71 -21.12 -0.04
N ILE A 223 -16.05 -22.05 0.85
CA ILE A 223 -15.91 -21.84 2.30
C ILE A 223 -14.43 -21.69 2.68
N ILE A 224 -13.54 -22.54 2.16
CA ILE A 224 -12.09 -22.44 2.41
C ILE A 224 -11.57 -21.08 1.94
N ILE A 225 -11.96 -20.62 0.75
CA ILE A 225 -11.59 -19.30 0.22
C ILE A 225 -12.03 -18.21 1.21
N VAL A 226 -13.29 -18.21 1.65
CA VAL A 226 -13.82 -17.19 2.58
C VAL A 226 -13.01 -17.06 3.87
N PHE A 227 -12.58 -18.19 4.45
CA PHE A 227 -11.79 -18.22 5.68
C PHE A 227 -10.27 -18.10 5.46
N THR A 228 -9.81 -18.06 4.21
CA THR A 228 -8.40 -17.87 3.86
C THR A 228 -8.22 -16.57 3.07
N SER A 229 -8.26 -16.65 1.74
CA SER A 229 -8.01 -15.54 0.80
C SER A 229 -9.13 -14.50 0.69
N GLY A 230 -10.34 -14.83 1.15
CA GLY A 230 -11.51 -13.98 1.08
C GLY A 230 -11.61 -13.01 2.25
N ALA A 231 -12.54 -13.25 3.19
CA ALA A 231 -12.85 -12.33 4.28
C ALA A 231 -11.69 -12.14 5.26
N VAL A 232 -11.01 -13.22 5.64
CA VAL A 232 -9.90 -13.19 6.61
C VAL A 232 -8.70 -12.41 6.07
N ALA A 233 -8.23 -12.74 4.86
CA ALA A 233 -7.14 -12.00 4.23
C ALA A 233 -7.50 -10.52 4.03
N MET A 234 -8.72 -10.20 3.59
CA MET A 234 -9.14 -8.81 3.43
C MET A 234 -9.20 -8.03 4.74
N TYR A 235 -9.62 -8.67 5.84
CA TYR A 235 -9.60 -8.05 7.17
C TYR A 235 -8.16 -7.73 7.60
N LEU A 236 -7.24 -8.69 7.46
CA LEU A 236 -5.81 -8.51 7.76
C LEU A 236 -5.17 -7.45 6.87
N TYR A 237 -5.54 -7.44 5.59
CA TYR A 237 -5.09 -6.46 4.62
C TYR A 237 -5.47 -5.05 5.05
N TYR A 238 -6.75 -4.78 5.34
CA TYR A 238 -7.17 -3.45 5.77
C TYR A 238 -6.63 -3.07 7.15
N TYR A 239 -6.46 -4.04 8.05
CA TYR A 239 -5.75 -3.82 9.32
C TYR A 239 -4.33 -3.31 9.06
N GLY A 240 -3.62 -3.92 8.11
CA GLY A 240 -2.28 -3.53 7.70
C GLY A 240 -2.26 -2.16 7.01
N LEU A 241 -3.09 -1.99 5.97
CA LEU A 241 -3.23 -0.77 5.18
C LEU A 241 -3.57 0.44 6.05
N LYS A 242 -4.32 0.29 7.14
CA LYS A 242 -4.58 1.40 8.06
C LYS A 242 -3.29 1.95 8.67
N LYS A 243 -2.27 1.11 8.88
CA LYS A 243 -1.02 1.44 9.59
C LYS A 243 0.14 1.84 8.69
N ILE A 244 0.08 1.53 7.39
CA ILE A 244 1.14 1.83 6.42
C ILE A 244 0.61 2.61 5.21
N PRO A 245 1.46 3.31 4.45
CA PRO A 245 1.06 3.93 3.19
C PRO A 245 0.55 2.91 2.18
N ALA A 246 -0.35 3.34 1.30
CA ALA A 246 -0.88 2.53 0.20
C ALA A 246 0.25 2.01 -0.69
N SER A 247 1.24 2.86 -0.97
CA SER A 247 2.41 2.51 -1.77
C SER A 247 3.27 1.42 -1.14
N LEU A 248 3.37 1.40 0.19
CA LEU A 248 4.14 0.37 0.89
C LEU A 248 3.35 -0.93 1.02
N ALA A 249 2.03 -0.85 1.17
CA ALA A 249 1.16 -2.01 1.22
C ALA A 249 1.29 -2.87 -0.05
N THR A 250 1.20 -2.25 -1.23
CA THR A 250 1.33 -3.00 -2.49
C THR A 250 2.72 -3.60 -2.72
N LEU A 251 3.78 -3.03 -2.16
CA LEU A 251 5.10 -3.67 -2.14
C LEU A 251 5.14 -4.87 -1.19
N CYS A 252 4.46 -4.81 -0.06
CA CYS A 252 4.33 -5.95 0.86
C CYS A 252 3.51 -7.09 0.22
N GLU A 253 2.53 -6.76 -0.63
CA GLU A 253 1.74 -7.74 -1.38
C GLU A 253 2.59 -8.57 -2.37
N LEU A 254 3.74 -8.04 -2.81
CA LEU A 254 4.69 -8.79 -3.62
C LEU A 254 5.27 -10.02 -2.89
N ALA A 255 4.99 -10.22 -1.60
CA ALA A 255 5.33 -11.45 -0.90
C ALA A 255 4.52 -12.67 -1.37
N TRP A 256 3.40 -12.45 -2.06
CA TRP A 256 2.53 -13.50 -2.59
C TRP A 256 3.23 -14.66 -3.33
N PRO A 257 4.23 -14.43 -4.23
CA PRO A 257 4.93 -15.50 -4.93
C PRO A 257 5.77 -16.41 -4.02
N PHE A 258 6.10 -15.98 -2.79
CA PHE A 258 6.84 -16.84 -1.85
C PHE A 258 6.02 -18.05 -1.42
N SER A 259 4.74 -17.86 -1.16
CA SER A 259 3.87 -18.98 -0.83
C SER A 259 3.79 -19.99 -1.97
N ALA A 260 3.66 -19.53 -3.22
CA ALA A 260 3.63 -20.40 -4.40
C ALA A 260 4.84 -21.33 -4.45
N VAL A 261 6.02 -20.74 -4.24
CA VAL A 261 7.31 -21.44 -4.15
C VAL A 261 7.35 -22.45 -3.01
N ILE A 262 6.89 -22.06 -1.82
CA ILE A 262 6.86 -22.94 -0.64
C ILE A 262 5.96 -24.14 -0.91
N PHE A 263 4.78 -23.91 -1.50
CA PHE A 263 3.86 -24.99 -1.82
C PHE A 263 4.39 -25.90 -2.94
N ASP A 264 5.01 -25.34 -3.99
CA ASP A 264 5.65 -26.14 -5.05
C ASP A 264 6.72 -27.09 -4.49
N TYR A 265 7.49 -26.65 -3.50
CA TYR A 265 8.42 -27.52 -2.78
C TYR A 265 7.72 -28.63 -2.00
N PHE A 266 6.67 -28.33 -1.23
CA PHE A 266 6.01 -29.34 -0.40
C PHE A 266 5.18 -30.36 -1.20
N PHE A 267 4.53 -29.93 -2.28
CA PHE A 267 3.63 -30.78 -3.07
C PHE A 267 4.32 -31.46 -4.25
N ASN A 268 5.23 -30.77 -4.93
CA ASN A 268 5.90 -31.28 -6.13
C ASN A 268 7.36 -31.65 -5.90
N HIS A 269 7.89 -31.47 -4.68
CA HIS A 269 9.31 -31.65 -4.34
C HIS A 269 10.26 -30.82 -5.22
N ASN A 270 9.75 -29.74 -5.83
CA ASN A 270 10.52 -28.84 -6.66
C ASN A 270 11.36 -27.92 -5.79
N ILE A 271 12.68 -27.95 -5.99
CA ILE A 271 13.59 -27.01 -5.35
C ILE A 271 13.64 -25.73 -6.18
N LEU A 272 13.70 -24.59 -5.47
CA LEU A 272 13.92 -23.29 -6.09
C LEU A 272 15.20 -23.28 -6.93
N SER A 273 15.11 -22.70 -8.14
CA SER A 273 16.31 -22.41 -8.91
C SER A 273 17.14 -21.31 -8.22
N ALA A 274 18.44 -21.25 -8.54
CA ALA A 274 19.32 -20.21 -8.01
C ALA A 274 18.81 -18.80 -8.34
N THR A 275 18.21 -18.60 -9.51
CA THR A 275 17.60 -17.32 -9.92
C THR A 275 16.39 -16.96 -9.07
N GLN A 276 15.53 -17.93 -8.73
CA GLN A 276 14.40 -17.70 -7.83
C GLN A 276 14.86 -17.36 -6.40
N ILE A 277 15.91 -18.03 -5.89
CA ILE A 277 16.50 -17.72 -4.57
C ILE A 277 17.07 -16.30 -4.55
N ILE A 278 17.81 -15.90 -5.60
CA ILE A 278 18.35 -14.54 -5.70
C ILE A 278 17.19 -13.52 -5.78
N GLY A 279 16.19 -13.78 -6.62
CA GLY A 279 14.99 -12.94 -6.74
C GLY A 279 14.25 -12.79 -5.41
N ALA A 280 14.13 -13.88 -4.67
CA ALA A 280 13.55 -13.95 -3.33
C ALA A 280 14.29 -13.04 -2.34
N VAL A 281 15.61 -13.18 -2.27
CA VAL A 281 16.47 -12.36 -1.40
C VAL A 281 16.36 -10.87 -1.77
N VAL A 282 16.44 -10.54 -3.06
CA VAL A 282 16.31 -9.16 -3.55
C VAL A 282 14.96 -8.57 -3.14
N LEU A 283 13.87 -9.31 -3.35
CA LEU A 283 12.53 -8.88 -2.99
C LEU A 283 12.38 -8.63 -1.48
N VAL A 284 12.81 -9.57 -0.63
CA VAL A 284 12.73 -9.42 0.84
C VAL A 284 13.56 -8.23 1.32
N ILE A 285 14.79 -8.08 0.81
CA ILE A 285 15.66 -6.96 1.17
C ILE A 285 15.02 -5.63 0.73
N ALA A 286 14.55 -5.56 -0.51
CA ALA A 286 13.96 -4.35 -1.08
C ALA A 286 12.72 -3.90 -0.31
N VAL A 287 11.77 -4.81 -0.05
CA VAL A 287 10.57 -4.53 0.74
C VAL A 287 10.94 -4.11 2.17
N THR A 288 11.87 -4.82 2.81
CA THR A 288 12.34 -4.49 4.17
C THR A 288 12.96 -3.09 4.24
N LEU A 289 13.81 -2.74 3.27
CA LEU A 289 14.43 -1.41 3.20
C LEU A 289 13.39 -0.32 2.93
N ALA A 290 12.42 -0.56 2.03
CA ALA A 290 11.30 0.34 1.79
C ALA A 290 10.46 0.56 3.07
N THR A 291 10.16 -0.50 3.83
CA THR A 291 9.46 -0.41 5.12
C THR A 291 10.27 0.41 6.14
N ARG A 292 11.58 0.20 6.22
CA ARG A 292 12.47 0.89 7.16
C ARG A 292 12.63 2.39 6.85
N LEU A 293 12.61 2.78 5.56
CA LEU A 293 12.63 4.19 5.16
C LEU A 293 11.42 4.96 5.69
N ASN A 294 10.29 4.28 5.82
CA ASN A 294 9.05 4.90 6.27
C ASN A 294 8.92 4.96 7.81
N LYS A 295 9.91 4.45 8.56
CA LYS A 295 9.91 4.51 10.02
C LYS A 295 10.19 5.93 10.51
N THR A 296 9.35 6.40 11.44
CA THR A 296 9.57 7.61 12.23
C THR A 296 11.01 7.68 12.76
N LYS A 297 11.63 8.85 12.56
CA LYS A 297 12.97 9.17 13.07
C LYS A 297 12.81 10.17 14.21
N ILE A 298 13.56 9.94 15.27
CA ILE A 298 13.65 10.85 16.42
C ILE A 298 15.03 11.47 16.33
N ILE A 299 15.07 12.80 16.31
CA ILE A 299 16.27 13.62 16.23
C ILE A 299 16.28 14.45 17.50
N ASN A 300 17.21 14.15 18.39
CA ASN A 300 17.44 14.95 19.59
C ASN A 300 18.73 15.75 19.39
N GLY A 301 18.67 17.05 19.61
CA GLY A 301 19.84 17.92 19.50
C GLY A 301 19.66 19.28 20.16
N ILE A 302 20.80 19.92 20.42
CA ILE A 302 20.85 21.28 20.93
C ILE A 302 20.73 22.25 19.76
N VAL A 303 19.90 23.29 19.92
CA VAL A 303 19.74 24.34 18.92
C VAL A 303 21.00 25.20 18.86
N LEU A 304 21.65 25.17 17.70
CA LEU A 304 22.87 25.91 17.42
C LEU A 304 22.55 27.38 17.13
N ALA A 305 23.45 28.27 17.58
CA ALA A 305 23.41 29.68 17.22
C ALA A 305 23.47 29.82 15.68
N GLY A 306 22.47 30.47 15.08
CA GLY A 306 22.44 30.75 13.65
C GLY A 306 23.09 32.10 13.33
N ASN A 307 23.44 32.33 12.06
CA ASN A 307 23.95 33.63 11.57
C ASN A 307 22.83 34.71 11.44
N ASN A 308 21.74 34.65 12.22
CA ASN A 308 20.57 35.57 12.16
C ASN A 308 19.86 35.74 10.79
N ASN A 309 20.13 34.89 9.79
CA ASN A 309 19.53 35.03 8.45
C ASN A 309 18.02 34.68 8.39
N GLY A 310 17.45 34.06 9.43
CA GLY A 310 16.02 33.69 9.49
C GLY A 310 15.07 34.88 9.66
N GLU A 311 15.55 36.03 10.16
CA GLU A 311 14.74 37.25 10.26
C GLU A 311 14.30 37.79 8.90
N ARG A 312 15.14 37.64 7.86
CA ARG A 312 14.84 38.13 6.51
C ARG A 312 13.81 37.28 5.75
N THR A 313 13.61 36.02 6.13
CA THR A 313 12.68 35.09 5.46
C THR A 313 11.38 34.87 6.24
N GLY A 314 11.26 35.43 7.44
CA GLY A 314 10.08 35.29 8.32
C GLY A 314 9.94 33.91 8.98
N ALA A 315 10.87 32.99 8.74
CA ALA A 315 10.87 31.64 9.31
C ALA A 315 12.00 31.54 10.34
N ARG A 316 11.66 31.68 11.63
CA ARG A 316 12.58 31.29 12.72
C ARG A 316 12.80 29.78 12.62
N THR A 317 14.04 29.36 12.37
CA THR A 317 14.42 27.96 12.25
C THR A 317 15.43 27.60 13.33
N ALA A 318 15.23 26.43 13.96
CA ALA A 318 16.20 25.82 14.84
C ALA A 318 17.23 25.06 14.00
N ASN A 319 18.49 25.47 14.05
CA ASN A 319 19.58 24.77 13.38
C ASN A 319 20.11 23.67 14.30
N LEU A 320 20.33 22.48 13.77
CA LEU A 320 20.85 21.33 14.50
C LEU A 320 22.13 20.80 13.85
N ASP A 321 22.91 20.03 14.60
CA ASP A 321 24.09 19.34 14.09
C ASP A 321 23.69 18.32 13.01
N ILE A 322 24.37 18.37 11.87
CA ILE A 322 24.09 17.52 10.70
C ILE A 322 24.36 16.04 10.99
N SER A 323 25.27 15.71 11.91
CA SER A 323 25.57 14.34 12.32
C SER A 323 24.35 13.59 12.84
N LEU A 324 23.36 14.32 13.39
CA LEU A 324 22.07 13.78 13.85
C LEU A 324 21.21 13.25 12.69
N ALA A 325 21.46 13.67 11.45
CA ALA A 325 20.73 13.25 10.25
C ALA A 325 21.35 12.03 9.53
N LYS A 326 22.33 11.33 10.11
CA LYS A 326 23.07 10.21 9.44
C LYS A 326 22.17 9.16 8.77
N ASN A 327 21.01 8.86 9.37
CA ASN A 327 20.05 7.85 8.87
C ASN A 327 18.72 8.47 8.37
N LEU A 328 18.70 9.78 8.14
CA LEU A 328 17.57 10.50 7.59
C LEU A 328 17.83 10.77 6.09
N PRO A 329 16.95 10.37 5.17
CA PRO A 329 17.10 10.78 3.76
C PRO A 329 16.99 12.30 3.61
N LYS A 330 17.72 12.89 2.66
CA LYS A 330 17.57 14.33 2.38
C LYS A 330 16.15 14.64 1.90
N GLY A 331 15.57 15.72 2.41
CA GLY A 331 14.24 16.20 2.06
C GLY A 331 13.60 17.06 3.14
N LEU A 332 12.35 17.42 2.89
CA LEU A 332 11.50 18.10 3.84
C LEU A 332 10.53 17.11 4.46
N TYR A 333 10.36 17.20 5.78
CA TYR A 333 9.50 16.35 6.58
C TYR A 333 8.53 17.19 7.40
N SER A 334 7.31 16.70 7.59
CA SER A 334 6.51 17.13 8.73
C SER A 334 7.03 16.45 9.99
N CYS A 335 7.01 17.16 11.12
CA CYS A 335 7.45 16.62 12.40
C CYS A 335 6.65 17.20 13.56
N LYS A 336 6.72 16.50 14.69
CA LYS A 336 6.41 17.05 16.01
C LYS A 336 7.70 17.43 16.71
N VAL A 337 7.72 18.57 17.38
CA VAL A 337 8.86 19.08 18.12
C VAL A 337 8.47 19.14 19.58
N ASP A 338 9.17 18.40 20.41
CA ASP A 338 9.12 18.51 21.86
C ASP A 338 10.15 19.55 22.32
N LEU A 339 9.65 20.57 22.99
CA LEU A 339 10.44 21.62 23.62
C LEU A 339 9.95 21.76 25.07
N ASP A 340 10.80 21.40 26.02
CA ASP A 340 10.50 21.46 27.46
C ASP A 340 9.18 20.75 27.85
N GLY A 341 8.82 19.65 27.17
CA GLY A 341 7.60 18.87 27.41
C GLY A 341 6.36 19.37 26.65
N VAL A 342 6.48 20.46 25.88
CA VAL A 342 5.40 21.01 25.06
C VAL A 342 5.60 20.60 23.60
N PHE A 343 4.57 19.97 23.02
CA PHE A 343 4.60 19.52 21.63
C PHE A 343 4.11 20.58 20.65
N TYR A 344 5.00 20.99 19.75
CA TYR A 344 4.72 21.85 18.62
C TYR A 344 4.70 21.06 17.31
N ARG A 345 4.03 21.61 16.30
CA ARG A 345 4.15 21.13 14.92
C ARG A 345 5.32 21.82 14.25
N GLY A 346 6.01 21.12 13.36
CA GLY A 346 7.15 21.70 12.66
C GLY A 346 7.42 21.10 11.29
N LEU A 347 8.26 21.78 10.53
CA LEU A 347 8.85 21.28 9.29
C LEU A 347 10.34 21.07 9.49
N LEU A 348 10.81 19.83 9.32
CA LEU A 348 12.23 19.49 9.38
C LEU A 348 12.78 19.42 7.96
N TYR A 349 13.79 20.23 7.67
CA TYR A 349 14.54 20.23 6.43
C TYR A 349 15.92 19.61 6.65
N TYR A 350 16.25 18.60 5.86
CA TYR A 350 17.60 18.07 5.75
C TYR A 350 18.04 18.11 4.29
N GLY A 351 19.03 18.92 3.96
CA GLY A 351 19.51 19.05 2.59
C GLY A 351 20.51 20.17 2.41
N ILE A 352 20.80 20.51 1.16
CA ILE A 352 21.75 21.57 0.83
C ILE A 352 21.13 22.93 1.15
N ASN A 353 21.82 23.74 1.94
CA ASN A 353 21.48 25.13 2.17
C ASN A 353 21.81 25.94 0.89
N SER A 354 20.84 26.70 0.38
CA SER A 354 21.01 27.46 -0.86
C SER A 354 22.04 28.60 -0.77
N LEU A 355 22.37 29.09 0.43
CA LEU A 355 23.30 30.19 0.64
C LEU A 355 24.73 29.72 0.87
N THR A 356 24.90 28.63 1.62
CA THR A 356 26.24 28.13 2.00
C THR A 356 26.73 26.95 1.16
N GLU A 357 25.83 26.35 0.37
CA GLU A 357 26.05 25.12 -0.42
C GLU A 357 26.50 23.89 0.38
N LYS A 358 26.42 23.95 1.71
CA LYS A 358 26.68 22.83 2.61
C LYS A 358 25.36 22.18 3.03
N ASP A 359 25.42 20.93 3.46
CA ASP A 359 24.27 20.30 4.08
C ASP A 359 23.89 21.05 5.37
N CYS A 360 22.59 21.12 5.66
CA CYS A 360 22.05 21.69 6.88
C CYS A 360 20.89 20.83 7.40
N LEU A 361 20.65 20.91 8.71
CA LEU A 361 19.51 20.31 9.39
C LEU A 361 18.78 21.42 10.13
N GLU A 362 17.60 21.79 9.64
CA GLU A 362 16.85 22.95 10.09
C GLU A 362 15.42 22.56 10.43
N ILE A 363 14.87 23.09 11.53
CA ILE A 363 13.49 22.85 11.94
C ILE A 363 12.76 24.18 12.03
N HIS A 364 11.71 24.34 11.24
CA HIS A 364 10.78 25.44 11.41
C HIS A 364 9.67 25.03 12.38
N ILE A 365 9.71 25.55 13.60
CA ILE A 365 8.70 25.31 14.64
C ILE A 365 7.53 26.27 14.41
N LEU A 366 6.32 25.74 14.33
CA LEU A 366 5.13 26.52 14.00
C LEU A 366 4.48 27.10 15.25
N GLU A 367 3.93 28.29 15.10
CA GLU A 367 3.18 29.00 16.15
C GLU A 367 4.00 29.21 17.44
N PHE A 368 5.33 29.13 17.34
CA PHE A 368 6.25 29.32 18.44
C PHE A 368 6.93 30.68 18.34
N ASN A 369 6.94 31.42 19.45
CA ASN A 369 7.62 32.71 19.57
C ASN A 369 8.41 32.73 20.88
N GLY A 370 9.74 32.66 20.78
CA GLY A 370 10.66 32.69 21.91
C GLY A 370 12.10 32.46 21.47
N ASP A 371 13.04 32.61 22.40
CA ASP A 371 14.43 32.21 22.21
C ASP A 371 14.59 30.71 22.54
N ILE A 372 15.23 29.99 21.62
CA ILE A 372 15.47 28.55 21.71
C ILE A 372 16.95 28.21 21.55
N TYR A 373 17.84 29.19 21.41
CA TYR A 373 19.27 28.93 21.28
C TYR A 373 19.82 28.24 22.53
N GLY A 374 20.64 27.21 22.32
CA GLY A 374 21.21 26.41 23.41
C GLY A 374 20.22 25.47 24.09
N LYS A 375 18.93 25.49 23.74
CA LYS A 375 17.96 24.53 24.26
C LYS A 375 18.06 23.18 23.55
N GLU A 376 17.77 22.11 24.28
CA GLU A 376 17.60 20.78 23.72
C GLU A 376 16.19 20.65 23.14
N ILE A 377 16.09 20.12 21.92
CA ILE A 377 14.81 19.84 21.26
C ILE A 377 14.78 18.42 20.72
N THR A 378 13.61 17.79 20.79
CA THR A 378 13.37 16.48 20.17
C THR A 378 12.39 16.60 19.02
N ALA A 379 12.85 16.32 17.80
CA ALA A 379 12.04 16.30 16.60
C ALA A 379 11.69 14.87 16.18
N ILE A 380 10.40 14.60 16.02
CA ILE A 380 9.85 13.30 15.65
C ILE A 380 9.25 13.41 14.26
N THR A 381 9.88 12.79 13.25
CA THR A 381 9.40 12.87 11.87
C THR A 381 8.11 12.06 11.68
N GLU A 382 7.14 12.66 10.98
CA GLU A 382 5.84 12.04 10.72
C GLU A 382 5.69 11.65 9.24
N ARG A 383 6.00 12.55 8.31
CA ARG A 383 5.83 12.30 6.87
C ARG A 383 6.89 13.00 6.03
N TYR A 384 7.35 12.34 4.97
CA TYR A 384 8.16 12.96 3.93
C TYR A 384 7.28 13.79 2.99
N LEU A 385 7.60 15.07 2.81
CA LEU A 385 6.80 16.01 2.02
C LEU A 385 7.36 16.20 0.61
N ARG A 386 8.69 16.31 0.47
CA ARG A 386 9.35 16.53 -0.83
C ARG A 386 10.87 16.41 -0.76
N PHE A 387 11.48 16.30 -1.94
CA PHE A 387 12.91 16.44 -2.15
C PHE A 387 13.44 17.84 -1.78
N PRO A 388 14.75 17.95 -1.46
CA PRO A 388 15.41 19.24 -1.38
C PRO A 388 15.25 19.99 -2.70
N LYS A 389 14.98 21.29 -2.63
CA LYS A 389 14.76 22.13 -3.80
C LYS A 389 15.50 23.45 -3.59
N LYS A 390 16.32 23.84 -4.56
CA LYS A 390 16.90 25.20 -4.60
C LYS A 390 15.82 26.18 -5.08
N PHE A 391 15.75 27.35 -4.45
CA PHE A 391 14.83 28.42 -4.84
C PHE A 391 15.62 29.58 -5.45
N LYS A 392 15.08 30.16 -6.52
CA LYS A 392 15.71 31.28 -7.24
C LYS A 392 15.47 32.64 -6.57
N SER A 393 14.52 32.73 -5.62
CA SER A 393 14.21 33.95 -4.87
C SER A 393 13.55 33.61 -3.51
N VAL A 394 13.55 34.58 -2.60
CA VAL A 394 12.95 34.44 -1.26
C VAL A 394 11.43 34.29 -1.33
N GLU A 395 10.78 34.95 -2.27
CA GLU A 395 9.32 34.88 -2.48
C GLU A 395 8.91 33.45 -2.86
N LYS A 396 9.65 32.80 -3.77
CA LYS A 396 9.39 31.40 -4.16
C LYS A 396 9.60 30.42 -3.02
N LEU A 397 10.56 30.69 -2.12
CA LEU A 397 10.75 29.91 -0.91
C LEU A 397 9.56 30.09 0.04
N SER A 398 9.11 31.32 0.27
CA SER A 398 7.96 31.63 1.13
C SER A 398 6.66 30.99 0.62
N GLU A 399 6.38 31.08 -0.69
CA GLU A 399 5.24 30.40 -1.31
C GLU A 399 5.29 28.88 -1.13
N GLN A 400 6.48 28.29 -1.27
CA GLN A 400 6.66 26.86 -1.08
C GLN A 400 6.44 26.45 0.37
N ILE A 401 6.92 27.23 1.35
CA ILE A 401 6.66 26.99 2.78
C ILE A 401 5.14 26.98 3.03
N LYS A 402 4.39 27.95 2.52
CA LYS A 402 2.91 27.97 2.64
C LYS A 402 2.27 26.71 2.06
N LYS A 403 2.74 26.24 0.89
CA LYS A 403 2.28 24.97 0.30
C LYS A 403 2.62 23.78 1.18
N ASP A 404 3.86 23.71 1.68
CA ASP A 404 4.36 22.62 2.52
C ASP A 404 3.57 22.54 3.85
N LEU A 405 3.24 23.69 4.46
CA LEU A 405 2.38 23.78 5.65
C LEU A 405 0.96 23.29 5.37
N SER A 406 0.33 23.77 4.28
CA SER A 406 -1.02 23.31 3.92
C SER A 406 -1.06 21.81 3.62
N GLN A 407 0.00 21.25 3.03
CA GLN A 407 0.10 19.82 2.79
C GLN A 407 0.26 19.05 4.10
N SER A 408 1.09 19.56 5.02
CA SER A 408 1.42 18.93 6.29
C SER A 408 0.22 18.74 7.23
N PHE A 409 -0.70 19.71 7.30
CA PHE A 409 -1.70 19.78 8.38
C PHE A 409 -3.18 19.73 7.97
N ASN A 410 -3.51 19.66 6.66
CA ASN A 410 -4.90 19.57 6.18
C ASN A 410 -5.43 18.13 6.05
N GLU A 411 -5.25 17.27 7.04
CA GLU A 411 -5.77 15.89 7.01
C GLU A 411 -6.75 15.53 8.11
#